data_AF-A0A2M7C965-F1
#
_entry.id   AF-A0A2M7C965-F1
#
_cell.length_a   1.000
_cell.length_b   1.000
_cell.length_c   1.000
_cell.angle_alpha   90.00
_cell.angle_beta   90.00
_cell.angle_gamma   90.00
#
_symmetry.space_group_name_H-M   'P 1'
#
loop_
_entity.id
_entity.type
_entity.pdbx_description
1 polymer ?
#
loop_
_entity_poly.entity_id
_entity_poly.type
_entity_poly.pdbx_seq_one_letter_code
_entity_poly.pdbx_strand_id
1 'polypeptide(L)'
;MRLVSVEGLRKRVKRLKKGFGVSEGPIKVWRGKRVVAFEGWNEWKPGAFKVFPDKFVPIFGEAPEDWMDDWIDLLVKLKDPGLGRWRCFDCVIKKASELRVEVEERCRLREENKDFYERELTPEKRVEFERQDRLKVAEYMLYNDVGGVEGRVCAFDEERRDFFKCPFGDEAEVLVEDGRLVEALWTHLTWYNYHHWKFPEGEETPLVDPADYDDVLKALDDGRFEKVVEEHEAYMKKTKSPMWAL
;
A
#
# COMPACT_ATOMS: atom_id res chain seq x y z
N MET A 1 -26.24 -18.64 4.13
CA MET A 1 -25.04 -17.80 3.93
C MET A 1 -24.00 -18.22 4.96
N ARG A 2 -22.92 -18.87 4.54
CA ARG A 2 -21.76 -19.04 5.45
C ARG A 2 -21.04 -17.69 5.46
N LEU A 3 -21.09 -16.99 6.59
CA LEU A 3 -20.22 -15.85 6.84
C LEU A 3 -18.79 -16.35 6.68
N VAL A 4 -18.09 -15.89 5.65
CA VAL A 4 -16.66 -16.16 5.48
C VAL A 4 -15.99 -15.49 6.67
N SER A 5 -15.29 -16.26 7.51
CA SER A 5 -14.62 -15.66 8.65
C SER A 5 -13.47 -14.77 8.18
N VAL A 6 -13.30 -13.61 8.81
CA VAL A 6 -12.18 -12.67 8.56
C VAL A 6 -10.83 -13.39 8.55
N GLU A 7 -10.68 -14.41 9.40
CA GLU A 7 -9.47 -15.22 9.47
C GLU A 7 -9.30 -16.19 8.27
N GLY A 8 -10.39 -16.68 7.70
CA GLY A 8 -10.40 -17.41 6.43
C GLY A 8 -9.96 -16.53 5.25
N LEU A 9 -10.44 -15.28 5.23
CA LEU A 9 -10.05 -14.27 4.25
C LEU A 9 -8.56 -13.92 4.35
N ARG A 10 -8.03 -13.67 5.56
CA ARG A 10 -6.59 -13.44 5.76
C ARG A 10 -5.73 -14.56 5.20
N LYS A 11 -6.10 -15.82 5.48
CA LYS A 11 -5.39 -16.99 4.97
C LYS A 11 -5.45 -17.09 3.44
N ARG A 12 -6.47 -16.53 2.81
CA ARG A 12 -6.64 -16.55 1.36
C ARG A 12 -5.88 -15.42 0.68
N VAL A 13 -5.96 -14.21 1.22
CA VAL A 13 -5.13 -13.07 0.77
C VAL A 13 -3.64 -13.43 0.91
N LYS A 14 -3.22 -14.07 2.02
CA LYS A 14 -1.84 -14.57 2.19
C LYS A 14 -1.45 -15.64 1.15
N ARG A 15 -2.39 -16.47 0.70
CA ARG A 15 -2.16 -17.46 -0.38
C ARG A 15 -2.03 -16.79 -1.76
N LEU A 16 -2.76 -15.69 -1.97
CA LEU A 16 -2.72 -14.90 -3.20
C LEU A 16 -1.51 -13.95 -3.28
N LYS A 17 -0.73 -13.79 -2.19
CA LYS A 17 0.53 -13.00 -2.13
C LYS A 17 1.45 -13.25 -3.33
N LYS A 18 1.55 -14.49 -3.84
CA LYS A 18 2.39 -14.85 -4.99
C LYS A 18 1.89 -14.30 -6.33
N GLY A 19 0.59 -14.02 -6.47
CA GLY A 19 -0.04 -13.45 -7.65
C GLY A 19 -0.21 -11.93 -7.61
N PHE A 20 0.03 -11.28 -6.47
CA PHE A 20 -0.17 -9.83 -6.34
C PHE A 20 0.97 -8.98 -6.89
N GLY A 21 2.08 -9.59 -7.32
CA GLY A 21 3.13 -8.91 -8.08
C GLY A 21 3.63 -7.62 -7.44
N VAL A 22 3.89 -7.62 -6.13
CA VAL A 22 4.41 -6.45 -5.40
C VAL A 22 5.72 -5.97 -6.05
N SER A 23 5.77 -4.75 -6.58
CA SER A 23 7.03 -4.11 -6.97
C SER A 23 7.79 -3.77 -5.73
N GLU A 24 9.06 -4.07 -5.88
CA GLU A 24 10.11 -3.63 -5.02
C GLU A 24 10.28 -2.12 -5.22
N GLY A 25 9.87 -1.37 -4.20
CA GLY A 25 10.08 0.07 -4.14
C GLY A 25 11.55 0.48 -4.35
N PRO A 26 11.80 1.76 -4.66
CA PRO A 26 13.08 2.22 -5.21
C PRO A 26 14.21 2.30 -4.17
N ILE A 27 15.34 1.62 -4.43
CA ILE A 27 16.55 1.57 -3.58
C ILE A 27 17.85 1.50 -4.46
N LYS A 28 19.03 1.91 -3.96
CA LYS A 28 20.35 1.88 -4.66
C LYS A 28 21.50 1.35 -3.76
N VAL A 29 22.43 0.49 -4.28
CA VAL A 29 23.53 -0.15 -3.49
C VAL A 29 24.89 -0.34 -4.24
N TRP A 30 25.97 -0.47 -3.44
CA TRP A 30 27.43 -0.57 -3.66
C TRP A 30 27.99 -2.02 -3.81
N ARG A 31 29.19 -2.17 -4.40
CA ARG A 31 29.91 -3.45 -4.60
C ARG A 31 30.32 -4.13 -3.28
N GLY A 32 29.44 -4.98 -2.76
CA GLY A 32 29.82 -6.29 -2.21
C GLY A 32 30.40 -6.34 -0.80
N LYS A 33 29.79 -5.64 0.18
CA LYS A 33 29.64 -6.09 1.62
C LYS A 33 29.37 -4.98 2.64
N ARG A 34 29.19 -3.71 2.25
CA ARG A 34 28.89 -2.60 3.16
C ARG A 34 28.24 -1.43 2.44
N VAL A 35 27.00 -1.17 2.76
CA VAL A 35 26.25 -0.02 2.27
C VAL A 35 26.38 1.18 3.22
N VAL A 36 26.34 2.39 2.67
CA VAL A 36 26.44 3.63 3.43
C VAL A 36 25.25 4.52 3.05
N ALA A 37 24.60 5.12 4.04
CA ALA A 37 23.38 5.92 3.87
C ALA A 37 23.64 7.24 3.13
N PHE A 38 22.66 7.64 2.30
CA PHE A 38 22.68 8.86 1.49
C PHE A 38 22.64 10.15 2.33
N GLU A 39 22.10 10.08 3.54
CA GLU A 39 21.91 11.25 4.42
C GLU A 39 23.25 11.85 4.91
N GLY A 40 24.38 11.15 4.75
CA GLY A 40 25.73 11.66 5.04
C GLY A 40 26.40 12.43 3.89
N TRP A 41 25.73 12.65 2.76
CA TRP A 41 26.37 13.14 1.53
C TRP A 41 26.60 14.67 1.50
N ASN A 42 25.86 15.45 2.29
CA ASN A 42 25.94 16.92 2.27
C ASN A 42 27.01 17.54 3.18
N GLU A 43 27.66 16.77 4.06
CA GLU A 43 28.64 17.32 5.02
C GLU A 43 30.11 17.18 4.58
N TRP A 44 30.40 16.57 3.43
CA TRP A 44 31.76 16.25 3.04
C TRP A 44 32.28 17.25 2.00
N LYS A 45 33.05 18.22 2.49
CA LYS A 45 33.64 19.33 1.72
C LYS A 45 34.36 18.86 0.44
N PRO A 46 34.37 19.69 -0.63
CA PRO A 46 35.16 19.44 -1.84
C PRO A 46 36.64 19.21 -1.48
N GLY A 47 37.15 17.99 -1.71
CA GLY A 47 38.53 17.61 -1.38
C GLY A 47 38.69 16.34 -0.54
N ALA A 48 37.61 15.78 0.01
CA ALA A 48 37.63 14.49 0.72
C ALA A 48 37.91 13.26 -0.19
N PHE A 49 38.02 13.45 -1.50
CA PHE A 49 38.25 12.42 -2.51
C PHE A 49 39.60 11.68 -2.41
N LYS A 50 40.49 12.06 -1.48
CA LYS A 50 41.85 11.49 -1.35
C LYS A 50 41.98 10.32 -0.37
N VAL A 51 40.90 9.89 0.29
CA VAL A 51 40.96 8.82 1.29
C VAL A 51 39.91 7.73 1.04
N PHE A 52 39.83 7.22 -0.19
CA PHE A 52 39.14 5.97 -0.46
C PHE A 52 40.03 5.03 -1.25
N PRO A 53 40.22 3.77 -0.79
CA PRO A 53 40.90 2.76 -1.59
C PRO A 53 39.95 2.31 -2.71
N ASP A 54 40.32 2.67 -3.93
CA ASP A 54 39.91 2.12 -5.22
C ASP A 54 38.41 1.95 -5.57
N LYS A 55 37.97 2.84 -6.47
CA LYS A 55 36.97 2.67 -7.55
C LYS A 55 35.51 2.42 -7.14
N PHE A 56 34.73 3.50 -7.11
CA PHE A 56 33.26 3.50 -7.13
C PHE A 56 32.70 3.50 -8.56
N VAL A 57 31.55 2.87 -8.78
CA VAL A 57 30.74 3.04 -10.01
C VAL A 57 29.28 3.28 -9.59
N PRO A 58 28.64 4.37 -10.06
CA PRO A 58 27.22 4.60 -9.83
C PRO A 58 26.38 3.63 -10.68
N ILE A 59 25.35 3.01 -10.08
CA ILE A 59 24.37 2.20 -10.81
C ILE A 59 23.05 3.00 -10.91
N PHE A 60 22.48 3.02 -12.11
CA PHE A 60 21.14 3.52 -12.41
C PHE A 60 20.36 2.35 -13.01
N GLY A 61 19.28 1.89 -12.36
CA GLY A 61 18.41 0.82 -12.88
C GLY A 61 18.12 -0.30 -11.88
N GLU A 62 17.62 -1.42 -12.41
CA GLU A 62 17.30 -2.67 -11.68
C GLU A 62 18.54 -3.26 -11.00
N ALA A 63 18.40 -3.69 -9.75
CA ALA A 63 19.43 -4.36 -8.97
C ALA A 63 19.04 -5.83 -8.69
N PRO A 64 20.02 -6.76 -8.58
CA PRO A 64 19.75 -8.12 -8.14
C PRO A 64 19.13 -8.17 -6.73
N GLU A 65 18.19 -9.08 -6.52
CA GLU A 65 17.43 -9.27 -5.26
C GLU A 65 18.35 -9.54 -4.06
N ASP A 66 19.39 -10.36 -4.25
CA ASP A 66 20.39 -10.68 -3.21
C ASP A 66 21.15 -9.44 -2.70
N TRP A 67 21.27 -8.39 -3.51
CA TRP A 67 21.94 -7.14 -3.13
C TRP A 67 21.04 -6.22 -2.32
N MET A 68 19.73 -6.29 -2.59
CA MET A 68 18.71 -5.56 -1.86
C MET A 68 18.60 -6.10 -0.43
N ASP A 69 18.63 -7.42 -0.30
CA ASP A 69 18.63 -8.10 1.00
C ASP A 69 19.85 -7.71 1.85
N ASP A 70 21.06 -7.77 1.28
CA ASP A 70 22.30 -7.38 1.95
C ASP A 70 22.28 -5.92 2.44
N TRP A 71 21.61 -5.03 1.70
CA TRP A 71 21.46 -3.63 2.08
C TRP A 71 20.48 -3.43 3.21
N ILE A 72 19.29 -4.03 3.11
CA ILE A 72 18.27 -3.99 4.15
C ILE A 72 18.87 -4.53 5.45
N ASP A 73 19.58 -5.65 5.39
CA ASP A 73 20.29 -6.25 6.51
C ASP A 73 21.25 -5.27 7.20
N LEU A 74 22.00 -4.51 6.42
CA LEU A 74 22.90 -3.52 6.97
C LEU A 74 22.16 -2.36 7.62
N LEU A 75 21.11 -1.83 6.97
CA LEU A 75 20.31 -0.76 7.54
C LEU A 75 19.59 -1.20 8.83
N VAL A 76 19.14 -2.46 8.91
CA VAL A 76 18.60 -3.08 10.13
C VAL A 76 19.67 -3.12 11.22
N LYS A 77 20.89 -3.59 10.92
CA LYS A 77 22.01 -3.60 11.87
C LYS A 77 22.38 -2.21 12.38
N LEU A 78 22.32 -1.21 11.50
CA LEU A 78 22.61 0.18 11.83
C LEU A 78 21.44 0.90 12.52
N LYS A 79 20.25 0.27 12.57
CA LYS A 79 18.99 0.90 13.00
C LYS A 79 18.76 2.24 12.30
N ASP A 80 18.90 2.20 10.98
CA ASP A 80 18.81 3.40 10.14
C ASP A 80 17.42 4.08 10.28
N PRO A 81 17.35 5.37 10.66
CA PRO A 81 16.08 6.05 10.84
C PRO A 81 15.24 6.15 9.56
N GLY A 82 15.88 6.21 8.39
CA GLY A 82 15.21 6.21 7.09
C GLY A 82 14.48 4.90 6.84
N LEU A 83 15.16 3.76 7.04
CA LEU A 83 14.53 2.44 6.98
C LEU A 83 13.43 2.30 8.03
N GLY A 84 13.67 2.81 9.24
CA GLY A 84 12.70 2.76 10.33
C GLY A 84 11.39 3.48 9.98
N ARG A 85 11.49 4.69 9.40
CA ARG A 85 10.34 5.45 8.89
C ARG A 85 9.65 4.75 7.72
N TRP A 86 10.42 4.21 6.77
CA TRP A 86 9.87 3.52 5.59
C TRP A 86 9.07 2.28 5.99
N ARG A 87 9.59 1.44 6.88
CA ARG A 87 8.83 0.29 7.41
C ARG A 87 7.58 0.73 8.19
N CYS A 88 7.66 1.81 8.97
CA CYS A 88 6.46 2.35 9.60
C CYS A 88 5.44 2.87 8.59
N PHE A 89 5.86 3.36 7.41
CA PHE A 89 4.96 3.80 6.34
C PHE A 89 4.09 2.65 5.81
N ASP A 90 4.71 1.47 5.64
CA ASP A 90 4.08 0.25 5.14
C ASP A 90 3.25 -0.49 6.21
N CYS A 91 3.30 -0.05 7.47
CA CYS A 91 2.61 -0.72 8.57
C CYS A 91 1.08 -0.58 8.45
N VAL A 92 0.39 -1.71 8.51
CA VAL A 92 -1.07 -1.79 8.46
C VAL A 92 -1.79 -0.91 9.50
N ILE A 93 -1.27 -0.83 10.74
CA ILE A 93 -1.87 -0.02 11.82
C ILE A 93 -1.83 1.47 11.46
N LYS A 94 -0.73 1.92 10.85
CA LYS A 94 -0.59 3.31 10.41
C LYS A 94 -1.65 3.62 9.36
N LYS A 95 -1.69 2.82 8.29
CA LYS A 95 -2.61 3.01 7.17
C LYS A 95 -4.07 2.98 7.62
N ALA A 96 -4.45 2.01 8.44
CA ALA A 96 -5.80 1.94 9.02
C ALA A 96 -6.14 3.18 9.86
N SER A 97 -5.20 3.67 10.67
CA SER A 97 -5.43 4.87 11.50
C SER A 97 -5.60 6.14 10.66
N GLU A 98 -4.79 6.31 9.62
CA GLU A 98 -4.87 7.45 8.70
C GLU A 98 -6.18 7.42 7.91
N LEU A 99 -6.56 6.26 7.37
CA LEU A 99 -7.81 6.06 6.65
C LEU A 99 -9.04 6.28 7.55
N ARG A 100 -8.96 5.88 8.82
CA ARG A 100 -10.04 6.16 9.78
C ARG A 100 -10.28 7.66 9.92
N VAL A 101 -9.21 8.44 10.13
CA VAL A 101 -9.31 9.91 10.22
C VAL A 101 -9.86 10.50 8.92
N GLU A 102 -9.39 10.02 7.76
CA GLU A 102 -9.91 10.48 6.46
C GLU A 102 -11.41 10.19 6.30
N VAL A 103 -11.85 8.98 6.66
CA VAL A 103 -13.26 8.57 6.59
C VAL A 103 -14.13 9.38 7.55
N GLU A 104 -13.68 9.55 8.80
CA GLU A 104 -14.39 10.36 9.80
C GLU A 104 -14.53 11.82 9.34
N GLU A 105 -13.45 12.41 8.81
CA GLU A 105 -13.46 13.78 8.30
C GLU A 105 -14.37 13.93 7.08
N ARG A 106 -14.36 12.97 6.14
CA ARG A 106 -15.28 12.96 4.99
C ARG A 106 -16.74 12.89 5.45
N CYS A 107 -17.06 12.01 6.39
CA CYS A 107 -18.40 11.91 6.97
C CYS A 107 -18.84 13.22 7.63
N ARG A 108 -17.94 13.85 8.40
CA ARG A 108 -18.19 15.15 9.05
C ARG A 108 -18.45 16.25 8.02
N LEU A 109 -17.55 16.41 7.04
CA LEU A 109 -17.68 17.42 5.99
C LEU A 109 -18.94 17.23 5.15
N ARG A 110 -19.33 15.98 4.87
CA ARG A 110 -20.57 15.63 4.17
C ARG A 110 -21.80 16.12 4.92
N GLU A 111 -21.86 15.88 6.23
CA GLU A 111 -22.99 16.33 7.05
C GLU A 111 -23.00 17.86 7.21
N GLU A 112 -21.84 18.47 7.48
CA GLU A 112 -21.71 19.94 7.62
C GLU A 112 -22.10 20.70 6.35
N ASN A 113 -21.88 20.11 5.18
CA ASN A 113 -22.14 20.74 3.88
C ASN A 113 -23.31 20.10 3.13
N LYS A 114 -24.18 19.34 3.82
CA LYS A 114 -25.28 18.57 3.21
C LYS A 114 -26.16 19.41 2.30
N ASP A 115 -26.59 20.58 2.76
CA ASP A 115 -27.45 21.49 1.98
C ASP A 115 -26.78 21.99 0.69
N PHE A 116 -25.46 22.23 0.74
CA PHE A 116 -24.68 22.62 -0.43
C PHE A 116 -24.62 21.47 -1.43
N TYR A 117 -24.31 20.26 -0.98
CA TYR A 117 -24.25 19.08 -1.84
C TYR A 117 -25.60 18.74 -2.46
N GLU A 118 -26.70 18.88 -1.70
CA GLU A 118 -28.04 18.59 -2.19
C GLU A 118 -28.51 19.59 -3.26
N ARG A 119 -28.11 20.87 -3.15
CA ARG A 119 -28.54 21.94 -4.04
C ARG A 119 -27.67 22.10 -5.29
N GLU A 120 -26.35 21.96 -5.14
CA GLU A 120 -25.38 22.36 -6.18
C GLU A 120 -24.85 21.18 -7.01
N LEU A 121 -24.95 19.93 -6.53
CA LEU A 121 -24.47 18.77 -7.28
C LEU A 121 -25.52 18.24 -8.24
N THR A 122 -25.12 18.03 -9.50
CA THR A 122 -25.90 17.24 -10.45
C THR A 122 -26.03 15.80 -9.95
N PRO A 123 -27.07 15.05 -10.35
CA PRO A 123 -27.24 13.65 -9.97
C PRO A 123 -25.99 12.79 -10.22
N GLU A 124 -25.32 12.98 -11.36
CA GLU A 124 -24.12 12.22 -11.74
C GLU A 124 -22.95 12.53 -10.81
N LYS A 125 -22.76 13.80 -10.44
CA LYS A 125 -21.71 14.19 -9.49
C LYS A 125 -22.00 13.64 -8.11
N ARG A 126 -23.27 13.61 -7.69
CA ARG A 126 -23.67 13.04 -6.40
C ARG A 126 -23.31 11.55 -6.31
N VAL A 127 -23.63 10.78 -7.34
CA VAL A 127 -23.27 9.36 -7.45
C VAL A 127 -21.75 9.16 -7.37
N GLU A 128 -20.97 9.99 -8.07
CA GLU A 128 -19.51 9.89 -8.03
C GLU A 128 -18.96 10.22 -6.64
N PHE A 129 -19.45 11.27 -5.97
CA PHE A 129 -19.05 11.61 -4.60
C PHE A 129 -19.40 10.50 -3.60
N GLU A 130 -20.61 9.95 -3.67
CA GLU A 130 -21.02 8.80 -2.85
C GLU A 130 -20.16 7.58 -3.10
N ARG A 131 -19.79 7.31 -4.35
CA ARG A 131 -18.89 6.21 -4.68
C ARG A 131 -17.48 6.43 -4.13
N GLN A 132 -16.92 7.64 -4.25
CA GLN A 132 -15.59 7.94 -3.70
C GLN A 132 -15.52 7.77 -2.18
N ASP A 133 -16.58 8.17 -1.47
CA ASP A 133 -16.64 7.93 -0.03
C ASP A 133 -16.78 6.45 0.30
N ARG A 134 -17.60 5.70 -0.44
CA ARG A 134 -17.70 4.25 -0.28
C ARG A 134 -16.40 3.52 -0.58
N LEU A 135 -15.64 3.94 -1.59
CA LEU A 135 -14.29 3.43 -1.87
C LEU A 135 -13.36 3.64 -0.69
N LYS A 136 -13.38 4.83 -0.09
CA LYS A 136 -12.53 5.14 1.07
C LYS A 136 -12.91 4.34 2.31
N VAL A 137 -14.21 4.12 2.52
CA VAL A 137 -14.69 3.21 3.56
C VAL A 137 -14.23 1.77 3.29
N ALA A 138 -14.35 1.28 2.06
CA ALA A 138 -13.91 -0.06 1.70
C ALA A 138 -12.38 -0.24 1.88
N GLU A 139 -11.57 0.76 1.49
CA GLU A 139 -10.13 0.80 1.72
C GLU A 139 -9.81 0.68 3.22
N TYR A 140 -10.44 1.52 4.05
CA TYR A 140 -10.29 1.48 5.50
C TYR A 140 -10.63 0.10 6.07
N MET A 141 -11.78 -0.47 5.68
CA MET A 141 -12.24 -1.77 6.17
C MET A 141 -11.30 -2.91 5.76
N LEU A 142 -10.69 -2.85 4.58
CA LEU A 142 -9.65 -3.81 4.18
C LEU A 142 -8.43 -3.74 5.11
N TYR A 143 -7.89 -2.54 5.35
CA TYR A 143 -6.77 -2.38 6.28
C TYR A 143 -7.12 -2.78 7.70
N ASN A 144 -8.33 -2.47 8.18
CA ASN A 144 -8.77 -2.81 9.53
C ASN A 144 -8.97 -4.32 9.72
N ASP A 145 -9.78 -4.94 8.86
CA ASP A 145 -10.27 -6.29 9.07
C ASP A 145 -9.31 -7.34 8.49
N VAL A 146 -8.93 -7.17 7.22
CA VAL A 146 -7.97 -8.07 6.56
C VAL A 146 -6.59 -7.88 7.16
N GLY A 147 -6.19 -6.63 7.39
CA GLY A 147 -4.92 -6.31 8.04
C GLY A 147 -4.87 -6.62 9.54
N GLY A 148 -6.02 -6.81 10.18
CA GLY A 148 -6.12 -7.32 11.55
C GLY A 148 -5.71 -6.41 12.66
N VAL A 149 -6.16 -5.17 12.52
CA VAL A 149 -5.83 -4.08 13.43
C VAL A 149 -7.02 -3.50 14.14
N GLU A 150 -8.16 -4.20 14.15
CA GLU A 150 -9.36 -3.77 14.86
C GLU A 150 -9.03 -3.34 16.31
N GLY A 151 -9.29 -2.06 16.59
CA GLY A 151 -9.04 -1.44 17.90
C GLY A 151 -7.56 -1.20 18.26
N ARG A 152 -6.60 -1.53 17.38
CA ARG A 152 -5.16 -1.29 17.60
C ARG A 152 -4.80 0.12 17.14
N VAL A 153 -4.06 0.84 17.99
CA VAL A 153 -3.55 2.19 17.69
C VAL A 153 -2.05 2.22 17.99
N CYS A 154 -1.26 2.81 17.10
CA CYS A 154 0.15 3.04 17.37
C CYS A 154 0.29 4.29 18.24
N ALA A 155 0.86 4.14 19.44
CA ALA A 155 1.06 5.23 20.38
C ALA A 155 2.20 6.21 19.99
N PHE A 156 2.93 5.92 18.90
CA PHE A 156 3.98 6.81 18.41
C PHE A 156 3.41 7.91 17.51
N ASP A 157 3.71 9.14 17.89
CA ASP A 157 3.54 10.34 17.07
C ASP A 157 4.23 10.17 15.71
N GLU A 158 3.65 10.72 14.65
CA GLU A 158 4.14 10.63 13.25
C GLU A 158 5.62 11.00 13.11
N GLU A 159 6.07 12.03 13.83
CA GLU A 159 7.46 12.48 13.81
C GLU A 159 8.43 11.56 14.57
N ARG A 160 7.89 10.70 15.46
CA ARG A 160 8.67 9.82 16.34
C ARG A 160 8.56 8.34 15.96
N ARG A 161 7.88 8.01 14.85
CA ARG A 161 7.75 6.62 14.40
C ARG A 161 9.11 6.09 13.96
N ASP A 162 9.54 5.08 14.69
CA ASP A 162 10.78 4.36 14.44
C ASP A 162 10.47 2.87 14.60
N PHE A 163 10.52 2.14 13.49
CA PHE A 163 10.28 0.70 13.47
C PHE A 163 11.13 -0.05 14.50
N PHE A 164 12.37 0.39 14.75
CA PHE A 164 13.27 -0.26 15.71
C PHE A 164 12.88 -0.01 17.17
N LYS A 165 11.87 0.83 17.41
CA LYS A 165 11.25 1.11 18.71
C LYS A 165 9.76 0.77 18.71
N CYS A 166 9.29 -0.01 17.73
CA CYS A 166 7.89 -0.35 17.55
C CYS A 166 7.29 -0.89 18.87
N PRO A 167 6.11 -0.39 19.31
CA PRO A 167 5.51 -0.81 20.57
C PRO A 167 4.92 -2.22 20.48
N PHE A 168 4.81 -2.76 19.27
CA PHE A 168 4.33 -4.11 18.98
C PHE A 168 5.46 -5.15 18.92
N GLY A 169 6.72 -4.76 19.18
CA GLY A 169 7.84 -5.68 19.33
C GLY A 169 7.99 -6.63 18.15
N ASP A 170 7.99 -7.93 18.42
CA ASP A 170 8.21 -9.00 17.44
C ASP A 170 7.11 -9.08 16.36
N GLU A 171 5.91 -8.53 16.62
CA GLU A 171 4.83 -8.47 15.63
C GLU A 171 5.05 -7.39 14.56
N ALA A 172 6.02 -6.49 14.75
CA ALA A 172 6.21 -5.33 13.90
C ALA A 172 6.41 -5.70 12.41
N GLU A 173 7.21 -6.72 12.12
CA GLU A 173 7.44 -7.19 10.74
C GLU A 173 6.15 -7.74 10.12
N VAL A 174 5.38 -8.52 10.89
CA VAL A 174 4.12 -9.09 10.42
C VAL A 174 3.12 -7.98 10.07
N LEU A 175 3.06 -6.92 10.87
CA LEU A 175 2.21 -5.76 10.62
C LEU A 175 2.66 -4.98 9.35
N VAL A 176 3.96 -4.93 9.07
CA VAL A 176 4.47 -4.36 7.82
C VAL A 176 4.12 -5.22 6.63
N GLU A 177 4.30 -6.53 6.72
CA GLU A 177 3.94 -7.47 5.67
C GLU A 177 2.44 -7.49 5.37
N ASP A 178 1.61 -7.51 6.41
CA ASP A 178 0.15 -7.47 6.28
C ASP A 178 -0.30 -6.13 5.66
N GLY A 179 0.40 -5.02 5.95
CA GLY A 179 0.13 -3.72 5.35
C GLY A 179 0.43 -3.69 3.85
N ARG A 180 1.62 -4.14 3.44
CA ARG A 180 1.99 -4.29 2.01
C ARG A 180 1.04 -5.20 1.26
N LEU A 181 0.59 -6.27 1.89
CA LEU A 181 -0.35 -7.21 1.30
C LEU A 181 -1.70 -6.56 1.00
N VAL A 182 -2.24 -5.79 1.95
CA VAL A 182 -3.49 -5.05 1.76
C VAL A 182 -3.31 -3.93 0.74
N GLU A 183 -2.17 -3.24 0.75
CA GLU A 183 -1.85 -2.20 -0.24
C GLU A 183 -1.84 -2.76 -1.67
N ALA A 184 -1.17 -3.89 -1.90
CA ALA A 184 -1.16 -4.52 -3.22
C ALA A 184 -2.57 -4.92 -3.67
N LEU A 185 -3.39 -5.50 -2.78
CA LEU A 185 -4.79 -5.82 -3.04
C LEU A 185 -5.58 -4.56 -3.43
N TRP A 186 -5.40 -3.47 -2.67
CA TRP A 186 -6.08 -2.21 -2.94
C TRP A 186 -5.64 -1.55 -4.25
N THR A 187 -4.38 -1.69 -4.64
CA THR A 187 -3.87 -1.21 -5.94
C THR A 187 -4.58 -1.90 -7.10
N HIS A 188 -4.77 -3.22 -7.05
CA HIS A 188 -5.57 -3.96 -8.06
C HIS A 188 -7.01 -3.46 -8.11
N LEU A 189 -7.65 -3.27 -6.96
CA LEU A 189 -9.01 -2.75 -6.88
C LEU A 189 -9.11 -1.32 -7.42
N THR A 190 -8.12 -0.47 -7.14
CA THR A 190 -8.08 0.93 -7.62
C THR A 190 -7.91 0.98 -9.13
N TRP A 191 -7.03 0.15 -9.69
CA TRP A 191 -6.87 0.00 -11.14
C TRP A 191 -8.19 -0.46 -11.77
N TYR A 192 -8.80 -1.54 -11.24
CA TYR A 192 -10.06 -2.07 -11.75
C TYR A 192 -11.16 -1.03 -11.70
N ASN A 193 -11.29 -0.36 -10.57
CA ASN A 193 -12.22 0.72 -10.35
C ASN A 193 -12.05 1.83 -11.41
N TYR A 194 -10.82 2.30 -11.64
CA TYR A 194 -10.53 3.35 -12.62
C TYR A 194 -10.96 2.96 -14.05
N HIS A 195 -10.69 1.71 -14.44
CA HIS A 195 -10.97 1.22 -15.78
C HIS A 195 -12.41 0.75 -15.99
N HIS A 196 -13.13 0.35 -14.93
CA HIS A 196 -14.43 -0.31 -15.04
C HIS A 196 -15.62 0.44 -14.45
N TRP A 197 -15.44 1.58 -13.78
CA TRP A 197 -16.59 2.24 -13.14
C TRP A 197 -17.53 3.00 -14.09
N LYS A 198 -17.06 3.41 -15.28
CA LYS A 198 -17.84 4.20 -16.24
C LYS A 198 -18.50 3.38 -17.37
N PHE A 199 -18.60 2.06 -17.24
CA PHE A 199 -19.20 1.30 -18.34
C PHE A 199 -20.65 1.73 -18.59
N PRO A 200 -21.01 2.07 -19.84
CA PRO A 200 -22.35 2.48 -20.19
C PRO A 200 -23.32 1.31 -19.98
N GLU A 201 -24.57 1.63 -19.61
CA GLU A 201 -25.66 0.67 -19.44
C GLU A 201 -25.73 -0.30 -20.64
N GLY A 202 -25.38 -1.57 -20.42
CA GLY A 202 -25.50 -2.62 -21.44
C GLY A 202 -24.34 -3.61 -21.56
N GLU A 203 -23.19 -3.36 -20.92
CA GLU A 203 -22.05 -4.31 -20.89
C GLU A 203 -22.00 -5.12 -19.58
N GLU A 204 -21.28 -6.25 -19.62
CA GLU A 204 -21.19 -7.28 -18.58
C GLU A 204 -21.10 -6.69 -17.17
N THR A 205 -21.86 -7.27 -16.23
CA THR A 205 -21.79 -6.92 -14.81
C THR A 205 -20.32 -6.95 -14.36
N PRO A 206 -19.82 -5.87 -13.72
CA PRO A 206 -18.42 -5.81 -13.31
C PRO A 206 -18.07 -7.00 -12.41
N LEU A 207 -16.85 -7.52 -12.56
CA LEU A 207 -16.38 -8.69 -11.82
C LEU A 207 -16.35 -8.45 -10.31
N VAL A 208 -16.13 -7.20 -9.89
CA VAL A 208 -16.19 -6.75 -8.50
C VAL A 208 -16.60 -5.27 -8.50
N ASP A 209 -17.37 -4.83 -7.51
CA ASP A 209 -17.52 -3.42 -7.17
C ASP A 209 -16.55 -3.04 -6.04
N PRO A 210 -15.43 -2.34 -6.34
CA PRO A 210 -14.47 -1.93 -5.32
C PRO A 210 -15.02 -0.99 -4.25
N ALA A 211 -16.17 -0.34 -4.51
CA ALA A 211 -16.86 0.52 -3.55
C ALA A 211 -17.79 -0.26 -2.61
N ASP A 212 -18.03 -1.55 -2.86
CA ASP A 212 -18.80 -2.45 -1.99
C ASP A 212 -17.86 -3.43 -1.29
N TYR A 213 -17.57 -3.17 -0.02
CA TYR A 213 -16.70 -4.01 0.79
C TYR A 213 -17.19 -5.47 0.85
N ASP A 214 -18.50 -5.71 0.94
CA ASP A 214 -19.03 -7.07 1.00
C ASP A 214 -18.85 -7.79 -0.34
N ASP A 215 -18.95 -7.07 -1.46
CA ASP A 215 -18.65 -7.65 -2.77
C ASP A 215 -17.16 -7.93 -2.93
N VAL A 216 -16.27 -7.05 -2.47
CA VAL A 216 -14.83 -7.30 -2.42
C VAL A 216 -14.52 -8.57 -1.62
N LEU A 217 -15.11 -8.74 -0.44
CA LEU A 217 -14.92 -9.95 0.37
C LEU A 217 -15.42 -11.21 -0.33
N LYS A 218 -16.58 -11.13 -0.99
CA LYS A 218 -17.11 -12.26 -1.78
C LYS A 218 -16.18 -12.57 -2.95
N ALA A 219 -15.70 -11.56 -3.67
CA ALA A 219 -14.82 -11.72 -4.83
C ALA A 219 -13.49 -12.42 -4.46
N LEU A 220 -12.96 -12.12 -3.26
CA LEU A 220 -11.80 -12.82 -2.70
C LEU A 220 -12.10 -14.28 -2.34
N ASP A 221 -13.34 -14.61 -2.00
CA ASP A 221 -13.74 -15.98 -1.62
C ASP A 221 -14.25 -16.84 -2.79
N ASP A 222 -14.90 -16.25 -3.77
CA ASP A 222 -15.46 -16.97 -4.91
C ASP A 222 -14.50 -17.05 -6.12
N GLY A 223 -13.36 -16.37 -6.06
CA GLY A 223 -12.32 -16.43 -7.09
C GLY A 223 -12.41 -15.34 -8.16
N ARG A 224 -13.36 -14.40 -8.06
CA ARG A 224 -13.48 -13.28 -9.01
C ARG A 224 -12.32 -12.32 -8.91
N PHE A 225 -11.72 -12.15 -7.73
CA PHE A 225 -10.59 -11.24 -7.56
C PHE A 225 -9.34 -11.68 -8.34
N GLU A 226 -9.11 -12.98 -8.47
CA GLU A 226 -8.00 -13.54 -9.25
C GLU A 226 -8.10 -13.12 -10.73
N LYS A 227 -9.32 -13.02 -11.27
CA LYS A 227 -9.53 -12.50 -12.64
C LYS A 227 -9.18 -11.02 -12.76
N VAL A 228 -9.49 -10.22 -11.73
CA VAL A 228 -9.08 -8.80 -11.66
C VAL A 228 -7.55 -8.68 -11.71
N VAL A 229 -6.85 -9.52 -10.95
CA VAL A 229 -5.38 -9.58 -10.96
C VAL A 229 -4.84 -9.98 -12.34
N GLU A 230 -5.40 -11.02 -12.96
CA GLU A 230 -5.01 -11.47 -14.31
C GLU A 230 -5.21 -10.37 -15.36
N GLU A 231 -6.33 -9.66 -15.32
CA GLU A 231 -6.60 -8.53 -16.21
C GLU A 231 -5.61 -7.38 -15.99
N HIS A 232 -5.32 -7.05 -14.73
CA HIS A 232 -4.35 -6.02 -14.39
C HIS A 232 -2.94 -6.38 -14.88
N GLU A 233 -2.48 -7.61 -14.65
CA GLU A 233 -1.20 -8.09 -15.15
C GLU A 233 -1.10 -8.05 -16.68
N ALA A 234 -2.16 -8.49 -17.37
CA ALA A 234 -2.22 -8.46 -18.84
C ALA A 234 -2.14 -7.01 -19.36
N TYR A 235 -2.84 -6.09 -18.70
CA TYR A 235 -2.75 -4.66 -18.98
C TYR A 235 -1.33 -4.13 -18.77
N MET A 236 -0.68 -4.49 -17.67
CA MET A 236 0.69 -4.07 -17.35
C MET A 236 1.73 -4.61 -18.33
N LYS A 237 1.62 -5.88 -18.72
CA LYS A 237 2.48 -6.48 -19.78
C LYS A 237 2.34 -5.74 -21.10
N LYS A 238 1.13 -5.30 -21.45
CA LYS A 238 0.84 -4.59 -22.71
C LYS A 238 1.30 -3.14 -22.69
N THR A 239 1.05 -2.42 -21.60
CA THR A 239 1.19 -0.95 -21.56
C THR A 239 2.46 -0.49 -20.87
N LYS A 240 3.03 -1.29 -19.96
CA LYS A 240 4.14 -0.92 -19.08
C LYS A 240 3.91 0.41 -18.35
N SER A 241 2.64 0.72 -18.04
CA SER A 241 2.26 1.99 -17.42
C SER A 241 2.85 2.10 -16.00
N PRO A 242 3.80 3.00 -15.72
CA PRO A 242 4.44 3.09 -14.40
C PRO A 242 3.47 3.53 -13.30
N MET A 243 2.35 4.15 -13.65
CA MET A 243 1.29 4.55 -12.71
C MET A 243 0.62 3.35 -12.02
N TRP A 244 0.55 2.22 -12.72
CA TRP A 244 -0.16 1.01 -12.28
C TRP A 244 0.80 -0.15 -12.01
N ALA A 245 2.10 0.13 -11.99
CA ALA A 245 3.07 -0.83 -11.51
C ALA A 245 2.78 -1.09 -10.03
N LEU A 246 2.37 -2.32 -9.74
CA LEU A 246 2.39 -2.88 -8.39
C LEU A 246 3.82 -2.99 -7.98
#